data_AF-A0A223P457-F1
#
_entry.id   AF-A0A223P457-F1
#
_cell.length_a   1.000
_cell.length_b   1.000
_cell.length_c   1.000
_cell.angle_alpha   90.00
_cell.angle_beta   90.00
_cell.angle_gamma   90.00
#
_symmetry.space_group_name_H-M   'P 1'
#
loop_
_entity.id
_entity.type
_entity.pdbx_description
1 polymer ?
#
loop_
_entity_poly.entity_id
_entity_poly.type
_entity_poly.pdbx_seq_one_letter_code
_entity_poly.pdbx_strand_id
1 'polypeptide(L)'
;MAFIIGTIFLGKVHEVKDQWIETKFIIIGVPLMPVASMLVTSSAFRGRKGFSVPLHQTSIIAGYARVYAAILAVVFLFLGTRSGGALLTGILFLAVWIYFFFVFGQEKNEGVESRNKIGNITGLFAPPEWLDSYDAYAIYEKIEKKYTLLFMGSDWLNDLQQGEIPREKIPLLYALSRYNYALGPTDENRELFEKADGLYIEADHVNPKRRETNGVRSQTED
;
A
#
# COMPACT_ATOMS: atom_id res chain seq x y z
N MET A 1 14.34 34.78 10.88
CA MET A 1 14.20 33.66 9.93
C MET A 1 14.03 32.41 10.78
N ALA A 2 12.83 31.83 10.86
CA ALA A 2 12.58 30.65 11.68
C ALA A 2 12.91 29.40 10.84
N PHE A 3 13.95 28.66 11.24
CA PHE A 3 14.20 27.34 10.67
C PHE A 3 13.17 26.38 11.25
N ILE A 4 12.35 25.77 10.40
CA ILE A 4 11.50 24.66 10.82
C ILE A 4 12.44 23.46 11.01
N ILE A 5 12.71 23.13 12.27
CA ILE A 5 13.42 21.91 12.66
C ILE A 5 12.37 20.93 13.17
N GLY A 6 12.34 19.74 12.58
CA GLY A 6 11.41 18.71 13.01
C GLY A 6 11.33 17.55 12.03
N THR A 7 10.20 16.87 12.04
CA THR A 7 9.94 15.76 11.11
C THR A 7 8.60 15.93 10.43
N ILE A 8 8.54 15.61 9.15
CA ILE A 8 7.31 15.55 8.36
C ILE A 8 7.21 14.19 7.69
N PHE A 9 6.02 13.77 7.30
CA PHE A 9 5.86 12.67 6.35
C PHE A 9 5.60 13.22 4.96
N LEU A 10 6.33 12.69 3.98
CA LEU A 10 6.24 13.04 2.57
C LEU A 10 6.23 11.77 1.73
N GLY A 11 6.01 11.94 0.43
CA GLY A 11 6.17 10.85 -0.52
C GLY A 11 5.05 9.83 -0.47
N LYS A 12 3.80 10.28 -0.32
CA LYS A 12 2.60 9.45 -0.49
C LYS A 12 2.65 8.67 -1.80
N VAL A 13 2.61 7.35 -1.72
CA VAL A 13 2.62 6.40 -2.84
C VAL A 13 1.75 5.19 -2.52
N HIS A 14 1.41 4.41 -3.54
CA HIS A 14 0.68 3.15 -3.42
C HIS A 14 -0.65 3.30 -2.68
N GLU A 15 -1.42 4.34 -3.02
CA GLU A 15 -2.72 4.60 -2.40
C GLU A 15 -3.79 3.62 -2.90
N VAL A 16 -4.45 2.92 -1.98
CA VAL A 16 -5.60 2.04 -2.23
C VAL A 16 -6.55 2.15 -1.04
N LYS A 17 -7.82 2.51 -1.28
CA LYS A 17 -8.89 2.58 -0.25
C LYS A 17 -8.48 3.36 1.01
N ASP A 18 -7.98 4.59 0.81
CA ASP A 18 -7.49 5.49 1.86
C ASP A 18 -6.32 4.95 2.70
N GLN A 19 -5.61 3.94 2.18
CA GLN A 19 -4.37 3.43 2.77
C GLN A 19 -3.21 3.63 1.81
N TRP A 20 -2.07 4.10 2.31
CA TRP A 20 -0.91 4.45 1.48
C TRP A 20 0.39 4.32 2.25
N ILE A 21 1.52 4.31 1.54
CA ILE A 21 2.85 4.37 2.14
C ILE A 21 3.37 5.81 2.11
N GLU A 22 3.93 6.25 3.23
CA GLU A 22 4.62 7.54 3.36
C GLU A 22 5.93 7.39 4.13
N THR A 23 6.86 8.31 3.88
CA THR A 23 8.16 8.32 4.56
C THR A 23 8.30 9.56 5.41
N LYS A 24 8.72 9.36 6.66
CA LYS A 24 9.09 10.39 7.61
C LYS A 24 10.50 10.89 7.33
N PHE A 25 10.66 12.20 7.18
CA PHE A 25 11.94 12.87 6.94
C PHE A 25 12.28 13.80 8.10
N ILE A 26 13.57 13.94 8.41
CA ILE A 26 14.08 15.08 9.18
C ILE A 26 14.13 16.29 8.26
N ILE A 27 13.61 17.43 8.72
CA ILE A 27 13.67 18.70 8.00
C ILE A 27 14.54 19.69 8.75
N ILE A 28 15.40 20.38 7.99
CA ILE A 28 15.97 21.68 8.33
C ILE A 28 15.76 22.58 7.11
N GLY A 29 14.61 23.26 7.06
CA GLY A 29 14.16 23.99 5.87
C GLY A 29 13.67 23.09 4.72
N VAL A 30 14.45 22.07 4.34
CA VAL A 30 14.14 21.04 3.34
C VAL A 30 14.31 19.63 3.93
N PRO A 31 13.67 18.58 3.38
CA PRO A 31 13.92 17.21 3.83
C PRO A 31 15.39 16.85 3.62
N LEU A 32 16.05 16.34 4.66
CA LEU A 32 17.48 16.00 4.63
C LEU A 32 17.74 14.50 4.50
N MET A 33 17.07 13.72 5.33
CA MET A 33 17.21 12.26 5.34
C MET A 33 15.90 11.59 5.74
N PRO A 34 15.55 10.45 5.12
CA PRO A 34 14.44 9.63 5.57
C PRO A 34 14.81 8.92 6.87
N VAL A 35 13.83 8.73 7.76
CA VAL A 35 14.02 8.10 9.08
C VAL A 35 13.22 6.81 9.19
N ALA A 36 11.98 6.82 8.72
CA ALA A 36 11.07 5.68 8.82
C ALA A 36 10.01 5.77 7.72
N SER A 37 9.51 4.63 7.26
CA SER A 37 8.33 4.56 6.40
C SER A 37 7.17 3.95 7.17
N MET A 38 5.95 4.35 6.82
CA MET A 38 4.72 3.88 7.47
C MET A 38 3.67 3.58 6.42
N LEU A 39 3.00 2.44 6.57
CA LEU A 39 1.73 2.17 5.93
C LEU A 39 0.64 2.86 6.73
N VAL A 40 0.13 3.98 6.23
CA VAL A 40 -0.91 4.76 6.88
C VAL A 40 -2.26 4.10 6.61
N THR A 41 -3.00 3.80 7.67
CA THR A 41 -4.35 3.20 7.59
C THR A 41 -5.44 4.16 8.05
N SER A 42 -5.07 5.20 8.78
CA SER A 42 -5.95 6.29 9.16
C SER A 42 -5.12 7.54 9.43
N SER A 43 -5.59 8.68 8.91
CA SER A 43 -5.03 9.99 9.21
C SER A 43 -6.01 10.80 10.05
N ALA A 44 -5.50 11.40 11.13
CA ALA A 44 -6.25 12.31 11.99
C ALA A 44 -5.54 13.67 12.05
N PHE A 45 -6.25 14.73 12.41
CA PHE A 45 -5.63 16.05 12.62
C PHE A 45 -4.53 15.92 13.68
N ARG A 46 -3.25 16.10 13.26
CA ARG A 46 -2.00 15.95 14.05
C ARG A 46 -1.51 14.53 14.35
N GLY A 47 -2.07 13.48 13.74
CA GLY A 47 -1.62 12.11 13.98
C GLY A 47 -1.80 11.19 12.77
N ARG A 48 -0.87 10.25 12.60
CA ARG A 48 -1.02 9.12 11.67
C ARG A 48 -1.09 7.83 12.47
N LYS A 49 -2.02 6.96 12.13
CA LYS A 49 -2.07 5.57 12.59
C LYS A 49 -1.72 4.67 11.43
N GLY A 50 -0.97 3.62 11.71
CA GLY A 50 -0.43 2.77 10.67
C GLY A 50 0.55 1.74 11.20
N PHE A 51 1.09 0.98 10.28
CA PHE A 51 2.12 -0.04 10.53
C PHE A 51 3.48 0.52 10.14
N SER A 52 4.49 0.22 10.95
CA SER A 52 5.87 0.54 10.57
C SER A 52 6.26 -0.39 9.43
N VAL A 53 6.85 0.17 8.37
CA VAL A 53 7.33 -0.62 7.23
C VAL A 53 8.80 -0.31 6.97
N PRO A 54 9.57 -1.24 6.37
CA PRO A 54 10.92 -0.96 5.92
C PRO A 54 10.96 0.29 5.02
N LEU A 55 12.10 1.00 5.03
CA LEU A 55 12.25 2.23 4.28
C LEU A 55 11.89 2.03 2.79
N HIS A 56 10.85 2.72 2.35
CA HIS A 56 10.26 2.49 1.04
C HIS A 56 10.84 3.44 0.00
N GLN A 57 11.71 2.92 -0.88
CA GLN A 57 12.46 3.72 -1.85
C GLN A 57 11.58 4.60 -2.74
N THR A 58 10.47 4.06 -3.26
CA THR A 58 9.54 4.83 -4.11
C THR A 58 8.95 6.02 -3.34
N SER A 59 8.65 5.85 -2.06
CA SER A 59 8.13 6.92 -1.22
C SER A 59 9.22 7.97 -0.96
N ILE A 60 10.46 7.52 -0.72
CA ILE A 60 11.61 8.41 -0.52
C ILE A 60 11.82 9.30 -1.75
N ILE A 61 11.89 8.69 -2.93
CA ILE A 61 12.09 9.39 -4.21
C ILE A 61 10.95 10.37 -4.46
N ALA A 62 9.70 9.94 -4.26
CA ALA A 62 8.53 10.81 -4.39
C ALA A 62 8.61 12.02 -3.45
N GLY A 63 9.01 11.81 -2.20
CA GLY A 63 9.16 12.86 -1.20
C GLY A 63 10.19 13.92 -1.62
N TYR A 64 11.39 13.49 -2.04
CA TYR A 64 12.43 14.40 -2.48
C TYR A 64 12.06 15.11 -3.79
N ALA A 65 11.62 14.36 -4.80
CA ALA A 65 11.30 14.93 -6.11
C ALA A 65 10.20 16.00 -6.01
N ARG A 66 9.14 15.75 -5.24
CA ARG A 66 8.05 16.73 -5.04
C ARG A 66 8.54 18.00 -4.35
N VAL A 67 9.40 17.90 -3.33
CA VAL A 67 9.89 19.09 -2.63
C VAL A 67 10.89 19.87 -3.47
N TYR A 68 11.92 19.21 -4.00
CA TYR A 68 12.97 19.89 -4.76
C TYR A 68 12.48 20.41 -6.11
N ALA A 69 11.62 19.67 -6.83
CA ALA A 69 11.04 20.17 -8.07
C ALA A 69 10.17 21.42 -7.85
N ALA A 70 9.39 21.47 -6.75
CA ALA A 70 8.62 22.66 -6.40
C ALA A 70 9.52 23.88 -6.12
N ILE A 71 10.57 23.69 -5.30
CA ILE A 71 11.52 24.76 -4.97
C ILE A 71 12.21 25.27 -6.23
N LEU A 72 12.74 24.36 -7.06
CA LEU A 72 13.42 24.73 -8.30
C LEU A 72 12.48 25.40 -9.30
N ALA A 73 11.24 24.92 -9.43
CA ALA A 73 10.22 25.57 -10.26
C ALA A 73 10.01 27.03 -9.82
N VAL A 74 9.78 27.28 -8.53
CA VAL A 74 9.57 28.64 -8.01
C VAL A 74 10.80 29.54 -8.25
N VAL A 75 12.00 29.05 -7.96
CA VAL A 75 13.25 29.81 -8.13
C VAL A 75 13.46 30.19 -9.60
N PHE A 76 13.34 29.23 -10.52
CA PHE A 76 13.58 29.48 -11.94
C PHE A 76 12.47 30.30 -12.59
N LEU A 77 11.21 30.14 -12.19
CA LEU A 77 10.12 31.00 -12.65
C LEU A 77 10.33 32.46 -12.21
N PHE A 78 10.78 32.68 -10.97
CA PHE A 78 11.11 34.02 -10.49
C PHE A 78 12.28 34.64 -11.26
N LEU A 79 13.36 33.89 -11.50
CA LEU A 79 14.50 34.33 -12.32
C LEU A 79 14.12 34.53 -13.80
N GLY A 80 13.13 33.77 -14.28
CA GLY A 80 12.58 33.82 -15.63
C GLY A 80 11.99 35.18 -16.01
N THR A 81 11.61 35.99 -15.02
CA THR A 81 11.18 37.39 -15.24
C THR A 81 12.26 38.27 -15.86
N ARG A 82 13.54 37.85 -15.78
CA ARG A 82 14.70 38.59 -16.31
C ARG A 82 15.41 37.89 -17.46
N SER A 83 15.16 36.60 -17.67
CA SER A 83 15.82 35.79 -18.71
C SER A 83 14.88 34.70 -19.22
N GLY A 84 14.59 34.70 -20.53
CA GLY A 84 13.71 33.69 -21.14
C GLY A 84 14.19 32.25 -20.95
N GLY A 85 15.51 32.02 -20.86
CA GLY A 85 16.06 30.69 -20.61
C GLY A 85 15.66 30.15 -19.23
N ALA A 86 15.70 30.99 -18.20
CA ALA A 86 15.30 30.60 -16.84
C ALA A 86 13.80 30.29 -16.75
N LEU A 87 12.96 30.99 -17.53
CA LEU A 87 11.52 30.71 -17.60
C LEU A 87 11.24 29.29 -18.10
N LEU A 88 11.89 28.87 -19.19
CA LEU A 88 11.74 27.52 -19.73
C LEU A 88 12.18 26.44 -18.72
N THR A 89 13.29 26.67 -18.01
CA THR A 89 13.74 25.77 -16.95
C THR A 89 12.73 25.68 -15.80
N GLY A 90 12.12 26.79 -15.40
CA GLY A 90 11.08 26.83 -14.37
C GLY A 90 9.83 26.04 -14.76
N ILE A 91 9.38 26.18 -16.01
CA ILE A 91 8.26 25.40 -16.56
C ILE A 91 8.58 23.90 -16.58
N LEU A 92 9.81 23.52 -16.94
CA LEU A 92 10.23 22.13 -16.91
C LEU A 92 10.16 21.53 -15.50
N PHE A 93 10.69 22.22 -14.49
CA PHE A 93 10.59 21.75 -13.11
C PHE A 93 9.15 21.71 -12.59
N LEU A 94 8.29 22.62 -13.02
CA LEU A 94 6.86 22.58 -12.71
C LEU A 94 6.20 21.33 -13.32
N ALA A 95 6.52 20.99 -14.57
CA ALA A 95 6.02 19.78 -15.21
C ALA A 95 6.50 18.50 -14.49
N VAL A 96 7.78 18.46 -14.10
CA VAL A 96 8.34 17.36 -13.27
C VAL A 96 7.61 17.28 -11.93
N TRP A 97 7.35 18.41 -11.27
CA TRP A 97 6.62 18.46 -10.01
C TRP A 97 5.20 17.87 -10.16
N ILE A 98 4.47 18.28 -11.20
CA ILE A 98 3.13 17.77 -11.52
C ILE A 98 3.18 16.25 -11.75
N TYR A 99 4.14 15.75 -12.55
CA TYR A 99 4.31 14.32 -12.78
C TYR A 99 4.52 13.55 -11.48
N PHE A 100 5.41 14.03 -10.61
CA PHE A 100 5.68 13.36 -9.34
C PHE A 100 4.51 13.44 -8.35
N PHE A 101 3.71 14.49 -8.42
CA PHE A 101 2.54 14.67 -7.56
C PHE A 101 1.39 13.75 -7.96
N PHE A 102 1.08 13.67 -9.25
CA PHE A 102 -0.11 12.97 -9.74
C PHE A 102 0.16 11.57 -10.26
N VAL A 103 1.29 11.31 -10.93
CA VAL A 103 1.52 10.05 -11.68
C VAL A 103 2.48 9.13 -10.94
N PHE A 104 3.57 9.67 -10.41
CA PHE A 104 4.62 8.85 -9.80
C PHE A 104 4.15 8.17 -8.51
N GLY A 105 4.36 6.85 -8.44
CA GLY A 105 4.02 6.05 -7.28
C GLY A 105 2.53 5.69 -7.18
N GLN A 106 1.75 5.86 -8.25
CA GLN A 106 0.46 5.20 -8.37
C GLN A 106 0.64 3.67 -8.43
N GLU A 107 -0.29 2.94 -7.80
CA GLU A 107 -0.31 1.48 -7.83
C GLU A 107 -0.81 0.98 -9.20
N LYS A 108 -0.21 -0.08 -9.72
CA LYS A 108 -0.69 -0.74 -10.96
C LYS A 108 -1.94 -1.57 -10.67
N ASN A 109 -2.81 -1.74 -11.67
CA ASN A 109 -4.08 -2.49 -11.53
C ASN A 109 -3.92 -3.88 -10.90
N GLU A 110 -2.90 -4.65 -11.29
CA GLU A 110 -2.63 -5.98 -10.72
C GLU A 110 -2.30 -5.92 -9.22
N GLY A 111 -1.52 -4.92 -8.81
CA GLY A 111 -1.19 -4.68 -7.40
C GLY A 111 -2.43 -4.24 -6.61
N VAL A 112 -3.28 -3.40 -7.20
CA VAL A 112 -4.56 -2.98 -6.60
C VAL A 112 -5.49 -4.18 -6.40
N GLU A 113 -5.60 -5.08 -7.38
CA GLU A 113 -6.45 -6.27 -7.28
C GLU A 113 -6.00 -7.19 -6.16
N SER A 114 -4.71 -7.55 -6.11
CA SER A 114 -4.14 -8.37 -5.05
C SER A 114 -4.37 -7.76 -3.65
N ARG A 115 -4.14 -6.45 -3.51
CA ARG A 115 -4.39 -5.72 -2.25
C ARG A 115 -5.87 -5.66 -1.90
N ASN A 116 -6.77 -5.59 -2.87
CA ASN A 116 -8.21 -5.68 -2.65
C ASN A 116 -8.63 -7.07 -2.15
N LYS A 117 -8.03 -8.16 -2.67
CA LYS A 117 -8.32 -9.53 -2.18
C LYS A 117 -8.06 -9.62 -0.68
N ILE A 118 -6.87 -9.23 -0.22
CA ILE A 118 -6.50 -9.25 1.22
C ILE A 118 -7.28 -8.20 2.03
N GLY A 119 -7.42 -6.99 1.50
CA GLY A 119 -8.08 -5.87 2.20
C GLY A 119 -9.55 -6.14 2.48
N ASN A 120 -10.26 -6.81 1.58
CA ASN A 120 -11.65 -7.20 1.80
C ASN A 120 -11.83 -8.25 2.92
N ILE A 121 -10.78 -8.99 3.25
CA ILE A 121 -10.80 -10.04 4.28
C ILE A 121 -10.34 -9.49 5.63
N THR A 122 -9.28 -8.67 5.62
CA THR A 122 -8.54 -8.22 6.82
C THR A 122 -8.83 -6.78 7.21
N GLY A 123 -9.36 -5.96 6.29
CA GLY A 123 -9.43 -4.51 6.42
C GLY A 123 -8.11 -3.79 6.13
N LEU A 124 -7.04 -4.53 5.82
CA LEU A 124 -5.73 -3.99 5.51
C LEU A 124 -5.42 -4.19 4.02
N PHE A 125 -5.41 -3.11 3.26
CA PHE A 125 -5.13 -3.14 1.82
C PHE A 125 -3.62 -3.10 1.60
N ALA A 126 -2.88 -4.03 2.19
CA ALA A 126 -1.44 -4.13 2.01
C ALA A 126 -0.98 -5.59 1.97
N PRO A 127 0.04 -5.91 1.16
CA PRO A 127 0.64 -7.23 1.18
C PRO A 127 1.35 -7.46 2.53
N PRO A 128 1.35 -8.70 3.05
CA PRO A 128 1.99 -8.99 4.34
C PRO A 128 3.49 -8.69 4.34
N GLU A 129 4.16 -8.75 3.18
CA GLU A 129 5.59 -8.44 3.03
C GLU A 129 5.96 -6.99 3.34
N TRP A 130 4.98 -6.09 3.42
CA TRP A 130 5.24 -4.72 3.86
C TRP A 130 5.32 -4.58 5.37
N LEU A 131 4.70 -5.51 6.10
CA LEU A 131 4.65 -5.49 7.55
C LEU A 131 5.92 -6.09 8.14
N ASP A 132 6.25 -5.70 9.37
CA ASP A 132 7.21 -6.48 10.12
C ASP A 132 6.63 -7.86 10.47
N SER A 133 7.52 -8.82 10.75
CA SER A 133 7.12 -10.20 11.02
C SER A 133 6.18 -10.33 12.22
N TYR A 134 6.26 -9.41 13.20
CA TYR A 134 5.42 -9.44 14.38
C TYR A 134 3.99 -9.01 14.05
N ASP A 135 3.83 -7.90 13.34
CA ASP A 135 2.54 -7.39 12.88
C ASP A 135 1.88 -8.34 11.88
N ALA A 136 2.66 -8.90 10.95
CA ALA A 136 2.19 -9.92 10.02
C ALA A 136 1.69 -11.17 10.76
N TYR A 137 2.44 -11.66 11.76
CA TYR A 137 2.04 -12.82 12.56
C TYR A 137 0.79 -12.53 13.40
N ALA A 138 0.69 -11.35 14.02
CA ALA A 138 -0.48 -10.96 14.80
C ALA A 138 -1.76 -10.87 13.94
N ILE A 139 -1.64 -10.52 12.65
CA ILE A 139 -2.77 -10.58 11.72
C ILE A 139 -3.07 -12.02 11.31
N TYR A 140 -2.04 -12.83 11.02
CA TYR A 140 -2.18 -14.25 10.72
C TYR A 140 -2.97 -14.99 11.82
N GLU A 141 -2.58 -14.86 13.09
CA GLU A 141 -3.27 -15.50 14.22
C GLU A 141 -4.75 -15.08 14.32
N LYS A 142 -5.07 -13.81 14.03
CA LYS A 142 -6.45 -13.33 14.04
C LYS A 142 -7.28 -13.97 12.93
N ILE A 143 -6.71 -14.14 11.74
CA ILE A 143 -7.37 -14.79 10.60
C ILE A 143 -7.55 -16.27 10.91
N GLU A 144 -6.52 -16.93 11.46
CA GLU A 144 -6.55 -18.35 11.80
C GLU A 144 -7.60 -18.62 12.86
N LYS A 145 -7.59 -17.86 13.96
CA LYS A 145 -8.61 -17.95 15.00
C LYS A 145 -10.02 -17.75 14.43
N LYS A 146 -10.21 -16.77 13.53
CA LYS A 146 -11.49 -16.53 12.86
C LYS A 146 -11.91 -17.73 12.01
N TYR A 147 -10.97 -18.32 11.27
CA TYR A 147 -11.19 -19.51 10.46
C TYR A 147 -11.63 -20.71 11.31
N THR A 148 -10.87 -21.03 12.34
CA THR A 148 -11.16 -22.13 13.28
C THR A 148 -12.53 -21.95 13.95
N LEU A 149 -12.90 -20.72 14.33
CA LEU A 149 -14.21 -20.42 14.91
C LEU A 149 -15.36 -20.61 13.92
N LEU A 150 -15.20 -20.22 12.65
CA LEU A 150 -16.24 -20.33 11.63
C LEU A 150 -16.43 -21.77 11.14
N PHE A 151 -15.36 -22.57 11.11
CA PHE A 151 -15.36 -23.92 10.53
C PHE A 151 -15.10 -25.02 11.56
N MET A 152 -15.61 -24.83 12.79
CA MET A 152 -15.67 -25.86 13.85
C MET A 152 -14.34 -26.56 14.16
N GLY A 153 -13.24 -25.82 14.28
CA GLY A 153 -11.94 -26.43 14.59
C GLY A 153 -11.18 -26.98 13.40
N SER A 154 -11.68 -26.76 12.17
CA SER A 154 -11.01 -27.17 10.94
C SER A 154 -9.61 -26.57 10.83
N ASP A 155 -8.69 -27.40 10.33
CA ASP A 155 -7.32 -27.03 10.03
C ASP A 155 -7.21 -26.60 8.57
N TRP A 156 -6.85 -25.34 8.37
CA TRP A 156 -6.80 -24.71 7.06
C TRP A 156 -5.76 -25.35 6.13
N LEU A 157 -4.66 -25.91 6.67
CA LEU A 157 -3.63 -26.61 5.89
C LEU A 157 -4.19 -27.89 5.32
N ASN A 158 -4.83 -28.69 6.16
CA ASN A 158 -5.48 -29.94 5.75
C ASN A 158 -6.61 -29.68 4.74
N ASP A 159 -7.39 -28.63 4.94
CA ASP A 159 -8.45 -28.22 4.02
C ASP A 159 -7.90 -27.83 2.65
N LEU A 160 -6.76 -27.11 2.59
CA LEU A 160 -6.10 -26.78 1.33
C LEU A 160 -5.52 -28.01 0.62
N GLN A 161 -5.28 -29.12 1.30
CA GLN A 161 -4.80 -30.36 0.68
C GLN A 161 -5.94 -31.20 0.09
N GLN A 162 -7.19 -30.97 0.50
CA GLN A 162 -8.35 -31.67 -0.04
C GLN A 162 -8.68 -31.25 -1.49
N GLY A 163 -9.46 -32.10 -2.17
CA GLY A 163 -9.85 -31.90 -3.57
C GLY A 163 -11.02 -30.94 -3.75
N GLU A 164 -12.00 -30.96 -2.85
CA GLU A 164 -13.20 -30.10 -2.92
C GLU A 164 -13.29 -29.20 -1.70
N ILE A 165 -13.18 -27.89 -1.90
CA ILE A 165 -13.20 -26.90 -0.82
C ILE A 165 -14.49 -26.06 -0.92
N PRO A 166 -15.30 -25.99 0.16
CA PRO A 166 -16.46 -25.10 0.20
C PRO A 166 -16.08 -23.64 -0.10
N ARG A 167 -16.85 -22.98 -0.97
CA ARG A 167 -16.56 -21.60 -1.43
C ARG A 167 -16.43 -20.58 -0.31
N GLU A 168 -17.12 -20.80 0.80
CA GLU A 168 -17.09 -19.91 1.96
C GLU A 168 -15.73 -19.90 2.67
N LYS A 169 -14.94 -20.98 2.55
CA LYS A 169 -13.59 -21.09 3.12
C LYS A 169 -12.54 -20.34 2.30
N ILE A 170 -12.74 -20.26 0.98
CA ILE A 170 -11.74 -19.81 0.00
C ILE A 170 -11.13 -18.43 0.35
N PRO A 171 -11.89 -17.38 0.73
CA PRO A 171 -11.29 -16.10 1.06
C PRO A 171 -10.32 -16.19 2.24
N LEU A 172 -10.71 -16.87 3.34
CA LEU A 172 -9.86 -16.99 4.51
C LEU A 172 -8.65 -17.89 4.23
N LEU A 173 -8.80 -18.95 3.43
CA LEU A 173 -7.69 -19.79 2.98
C LEU A 173 -6.68 -19.00 2.17
N TYR A 174 -7.14 -18.13 1.25
CA TYR A 174 -6.28 -17.24 0.48
C TYR A 174 -5.48 -16.30 1.40
N ALA A 175 -6.14 -15.66 2.38
CA ALA A 175 -5.43 -14.78 3.31
C ALA A 175 -4.44 -15.57 4.18
N LEU A 176 -4.82 -16.72 4.71
CA LEU A 176 -3.96 -17.57 5.55
C LEU A 176 -2.73 -18.03 4.79
N SER A 177 -2.89 -18.58 3.59
CA SER A 177 -1.76 -19.06 2.78
C SER A 177 -0.83 -17.92 2.38
N ARG A 178 -1.37 -16.74 2.07
CA ARG A 178 -0.57 -15.55 1.74
C ARG A 178 0.27 -15.05 2.92
N TYR A 179 -0.31 -14.97 4.11
CA TYR A 179 0.43 -14.59 5.32
C TYR A 179 1.43 -15.69 5.71
N ASN A 180 1.07 -16.95 5.60
CA ASN A 180 1.96 -18.09 5.88
C ASN A 180 3.19 -18.06 4.97
N TYR A 181 3.01 -17.84 3.67
CA TYR A 181 4.12 -17.70 2.72
C TYR A 181 5.01 -16.51 3.03
N ALA A 182 4.43 -15.35 3.38
CA ALA A 182 5.21 -14.16 3.74
C ALA A 182 6.03 -14.34 5.03
N LEU A 183 5.51 -15.08 6.01
CA LEU A 183 6.17 -15.36 7.28
C LEU A 183 7.24 -16.47 7.16
N GLY A 184 7.03 -17.43 6.26
CA GLY A 184 7.94 -18.54 6.00
C GLY A 184 8.02 -18.85 4.51
N PRO A 185 8.86 -18.14 3.74
CA PRO A 185 8.95 -18.35 2.30
C PRO A 185 9.67 -19.67 1.99
N THR A 186 8.89 -20.72 1.75
CA THR A 186 9.34 -22.03 1.26
C THR A 186 8.59 -22.39 -0.01
N ASP A 187 9.12 -23.32 -0.82
CA ASP A 187 8.44 -23.79 -2.03
C ASP A 187 7.07 -24.41 -1.70
N GLU A 188 6.98 -25.18 -0.61
CA GLU A 188 5.71 -25.75 -0.13
C GLU A 188 4.68 -24.67 0.20
N ASN A 189 5.08 -23.62 0.93
CA ASN A 189 4.19 -22.51 1.28
C ASN A 189 3.80 -21.68 0.06
N ARG A 190 4.69 -21.58 -0.93
CA ARG A 190 4.41 -20.95 -2.22
C ARG A 190 3.35 -21.74 -2.99
N GLU A 191 3.48 -23.06 -3.08
CA GLU A 191 2.50 -23.93 -3.75
C GLU A 191 1.12 -23.85 -3.08
N LEU A 192 1.07 -23.83 -1.74
CA LEU A 192 -0.18 -23.63 -0.99
C LEU A 192 -0.82 -22.27 -1.30
N PHE A 193 -0.02 -21.21 -1.40
CA PHE A 193 -0.50 -19.89 -1.79
C PHE A 193 -1.01 -19.86 -3.22
N GLU A 194 -0.26 -20.39 -4.19
CA GLU A 194 -0.66 -20.45 -5.60
C GLU A 194 -1.95 -21.26 -5.78
N LYS A 195 -2.10 -22.39 -5.08
CA LYS A 195 -3.34 -23.17 -5.05
C LYS A 195 -4.52 -22.35 -4.52
N ALA A 196 -4.33 -21.66 -3.39
CA ALA A 196 -5.38 -20.85 -2.78
C ALA A 196 -5.78 -19.64 -3.65
N ASP A 197 -4.83 -18.99 -4.32
CA ASP A 197 -5.09 -17.89 -5.24
C ASP A 197 -5.85 -18.35 -6.49
N GLY A 198 -5.48 -19.51 -7.06
CA GLY A 198 -6.23 -20.13 -8.16
C GLY A 198 -7.70 -20.39 -7.79
N LEU A 199 -7.94 -21.01 -6.63
CA LEU A 199 -9.29 -21.24 -6.12
C LEU A 199 -10.07 -19.94 -5.88
N TYR A 200 -9.39 -18.89 -5.40
CA TYR A 200 -10.01 -17.58 -5.19
C TYR A 200 -10.44 -16.94 -6.50
N ILE A 201 -9.57 -16.99 -7.53
CA ILE A 201 -9.85 -16.48 -8.87
C ILE A 201 -11.05 -17.22 -9.48
N GLU A 202 -11.04 -18.55 -9.44
CA GLU A 202 -12.16 -19.38 -9.92
C GLU A 202 -13.48 -19.05 -9.21
N ALA A 203 -13.45 -18.90 -7.89
CA ALA A 203 -14.64 -18.57 -7.10
C ALA A 203 -15.19 -17.16 -7.41
N ASP A 204 -14.33 -16.18 -7.68
CA ASP A 204 -14.71 -14.81 -8.02
C ASP A 204 -15.32 -14.73 -9.42
N HIS A 205 -14.79 -15.47 -10.40
CA HIS A 205 -15.31 -15.50 -11.77
C HIS A 205 -16.73 -16.07 -11.88
N VAL A 206 -17.16 -16.92 -10.94
CA VAL A 206 -18.50 -17.52 -10.95
C VAL A 206 -19.57 -16.61 -10.32
N ASN A 207 -19.20 -15.52 -9.64
CA ASN A 207 -20.17 -14.59 -9.02
C ASN A 207 -19.82 -13.10 -9.25
N PRO A 208 -20.12 -12.54 -10.44
CA PRO A 208 -19.77 -11.15 -10.78
C PRO A 208 -20.47 -10.09 -9.90
N LYS A 209 -21.54 -10.43 -9.17
CA LYS A 209 -22.24 -9.49 -8.28
C LYS A 209 -21.35 -8.95 -7.14
N ARG A 210 -20.28 -9.66 -6.77
CA ARG A 210 -19.26 -9.17 -5.81
C ARG A 210 -18.42 -8.02 -6.35
N ARG A 211 -18.20 -7.96 -7.68
CA ARG A 211 -17.45 -6.86 -8.33
C ARG A 211 -18.26 -5.57 -8.30
N GLU A 212 -19.57 -5.66 -8.54
CA GLU A 212 -20.46 -4.49 -8.54
C GLU A 212 -20.66 -3.90 -7.14
N THR A 213 -20.85 -4.72 -6.10
CA THR A 213 -21.04 -4.21 -4.73
C THR A 213 -19.78 -3.55 -4.15
N ASN A 214 -18.59 -4.01 -4.55
CA ASN A 214 -17.31 -3.42 -4.13
C ASN A 214 -16.87 -2.23 -5.01
N GLY A 215 -17.35 -2.15 -6.25
CA GLY A 215 -17.12 -1.02 -7.17
C GLY A 215 -18.09 0.15 -6.96
N VAL A 216 -19.37 -0.12 -6.70
CA VAL A 216 -20.41 0.92 -6.53
C VAL A 216 -20.21 1.72 -5.23
N ARG A 217 -19.71 1.10 -4.16
CA ARG A 217 -19.37 1.81 -2.91
C ARG A 217 -18.18 2.77 -3.04
N SER A 218 -17.45 2.71 -4.15
CA SER A 218 -16.30 3.58 -4.44
C SER A 218 -16.68 4.85 -5.20
N GLN A 219 -17.94 4.99 -5.63
CA GLN A 219 -18.40 6.08 -6.51
C GLN A 219 -19.60 6.86 -5.95
N THR A 220 -20.07 6.57 -4.74
CA THR A 220 -21.22 7.26 -4.12
C THR A 220 -20.87 8.12 -2.91
N GLU A 221 -19.60 8.44 -2.70
CA GLU A 221 -19.15 9.43 -1.72
C GLU A 221 -18.20 10.44 -2.39
N ASP A 222 -18.76 11.20 -3.33
CA ASP A 222 -18.26 12.51 -3.79
C ASP A 222 -19.40 13.54 -3.67
#